data_AF-A0A067MIL1-F1
#
_entry.id   AF-A0A067MIL1-F1
#
_cell.length_a   1.000
_cell.length_b   1.000
_cell.length_c   1.000
_cell.angle_alpha   90.00
_cell.angle_beta   90.00
_cell.angle_gamma   90.00
#
_symmetry.space_group_name_H-M   'P 1'
#
loop_
_entity.id
_entity.type
_entity.pdbx_description
1 polymer ?
#
loop_
_entity_poly.entity_id
_entity_poly.type
_entity_poly.pdbx_seq_one_letter_code
_entity_poly.pdbx_strand_id
1 'polypeptide(L)'
;MSSLSVPHELTDLECVAIVTHFKGLANAGEEAMRSFDFSLPGRPPLFVKHSDDIVAKASTQHFFYLLASGNESAPRIPKVFSAFSSEEGYDLMVMEKIAAPTLSDCGISDDQAVEHAASAVGWLLDQLPWVPDASFGRISSERAPVWHQFFKEHRAPRAFANPDELAEYVFRV
;
A
#
# COMPACT_ATOMS: atom_id res chain seq x y z
N MET A 1 -8.03 -19.79 -11.79
CA MET A 1 -7.35 -18.69 -11.08
C MET A 1 -8.07 -18.50 -9.76
N SER A 2 -7.39 -18.70 -8.64
CA SER A 2 -7.98 -18.51 -7.31
C SER A 2 -8.53 -17.09 -7.18
N SER A 3 -9.72 -16.93 -6.60
CA SER A 3 -10.22 -15.60 -6.25
C SER A 3 -9.16 -14.90 -5.40
N LEU A 4 -8.76 -13.69 -5.78
CA LEU A 4 -7.87 -12.85 -4.97
C LEU A 4 -8.61 -12.37 -3.72
N SER A 5 -8.73 -13.28 -2.75
CA SER A 5 -9.32 -13.00 -1.46
C SER A 5 -8.34 -12.17 -0.64
N VAL A 6 -8.84 -11.10 -0.05
CA VAL A 6 -8.11 -10.36 0.99
C VAL A 6 -7.77 -11.32 2.14
N PRO A 7 -6.53 -11.30 2.66
CA PRO A 7 -6.18 -12.08 3.84
C PRO A 7 -7.03 -11.72 5.06
N HIS A 8 -7.34 -12.70 5.91
CA HIS A 8 -8.07 -12.50 7.17
C HIS A 8 -7.30 -13.18 8.31
N GLU A 9 -6.05 -12.77 8.51
CA GLU A 9 -5.13 -13.41 9.47
C GLU A 9 -5.18 -12.80 10.88
N LEU A 10 -5.88 -11.67 11.05
CA LEU A 10 -6.07 -11.04 12.35
C LEU A 10 -7.33 -11.57 13.02
N THR A 11 -7.25 -11.74 14.34
CA THR A 11 -8.40 -12.04 15.19
C THR A 11 -9.23 -10.78 15.46
N ASP A 12 -10.49 -10.95 15.86
CA ASP A 12 -11.37 -9.84 16.21
C ASP A 12 -10.78 -8.96 17.32
N LEU A 13 -10.11 -9.56 18.31
CA LEU A 13 -9.45 -8.83 19.39
C LEU A 13 -8.29 -7.96 18.88
N GLU A 14 -7.51 -8.47 17.93
CA GLU A 14 -6.44 -7.71 17.29
C GLU A 14 -7.01 -6.54 16.47
N CYS A 15 -8.09 -6.77 15.73
CA CYS A 15 -8.80 -5.72 14.98
C CYS A 15 -9.33 -4.63 15.93
N VAL A 16 -9.98 -5.01 17.04
CA VAL A 16 -10.48 -4.07 18.06
C VAL A 16 -9.35 -3.25 18.69
N ALA A 17 -8.20 -3.87 18.99
CA ALA A 17 -7.05 -3.15 19.51
C ALA A 17 -6.52 -2.09 18.53
N ILE A 18 -6.47 -2.42 17.24
CA ILE A 18 -6.05 -1.50 16.17
C ILE A 18 -7.03 -0.33 16.05
N VAL A 19 -8.33 -0.59 16.02
CA VAL A 19 -9.37 0.46 15.96
C VAL A 19 -9.30 1.36 17.19
N THR A 20 -9.13 0.79 18.37
CA THR A 20 -9.03 1.54 19.63
C THR A 20 -7.84 2.49 19.61
N HIS A 21 -6.70 2.03 19.11
CA HIS A 21 -5.51 2.86 18.96
C HIS A 21 -5.76 4.00 17.95
N PHE A 22 -6.32 3.69 16.79
CA PHE A 22 -6.63 4.70 15.77
C PHE A 22 -7.54 5.80 16.29
N LYS A 23 -8.58 5.46 17.06
CA LYS A 23 -9.45 6.44 17.73
C LYS A 23 -8.69 7.33 18.69
N GLY A 24 -7.75 6.76 19.45
CA GLY A 24 -6.88 7.52 20.35
C GLY A 24 -6.08 8.60 19.62
N LEU A 25 -5.53 8.26 18.44
CA LEU A 25 -4.81 9.19 17.57
C LEU A 25 -5.74 10.27 16.99
N ALA A 26 -6.88 9.86 16.45
CA ALA A 26 -7.87 10.80 15.89
C ALA A 26 -8.33 11.83 16.94
N ASN A 27 -8.64 11.37 18.15
CA ASN A 27 -9.05 12.24 19.27
C ASN A 27 -7.94 13.18 19.75
N ALA A 28 -6.66 12.85 19.50
CA ALA A 28 -5.52 13.72 19.80
C ALA A 28 -5.32 14.84 18.77
N GLY A 29 -6.22 14.97 17.77
CA GLY A 29 -6.12 15.96 16.70
C GLY A 29 -5.28 15.50 15.52
N GLU A 30 -4.90 14.22 15.46
CA GLU A 30 -4.21 13.61 14.34
C GLU A 30 -5.21 13.09 13.28
N GLU A 31 -6.34 13.78 13.09
CA GLU A 31 -7.42 13.37 12.16
C GLU A 31 -6.94 13.25 10.70
N ALA A 32 -5.82 13.87 10.35
CA ALA A 32 -5.17 13.72 9.05
C ALA A 32 -4.33 12.42 8.92
N MET A 33 -4.17 11.64 9.98
CA MET A 33 -3.31 10.47 10.03
C MET A 33 -3.94 9.31 9.27
N ARG A 34 -3.49 9.12 8.03
CA ARG A 34 -3.94 8.05 7.12
C ARG A 34 -3.18 6.76 7.30
N SER A 35 -2.19 6.75 8.17
CA SER A 35 -1.43 5.55 8.48
C SER A 35 -0.68 5.70 9.79
N PHE A 36 -0.47 4.59 10.48
CA PHE A 36 0.25 4.55 11.74
C PHE A 36 0.98 3.21 11.92
N ASP A 37 2.04 3.24 12.70
CA ASP A 37 2.72 2.03 13.14
C ASP A 37 1.97 1.43 14.34
N PHE A 38 1.88 0.10 14.38
CA PHE A 38 1.24 -0.60 15.48
C PHE A 38 2.01 -1.86 15.85
N SER A 39 1.95 -2.26 17.12
CA SER A 39 2.60 -3.47 17.60
C SER A 39 1.60 -4.33 18.35
N LEU A 40 1.48 -5.59 17.94
CA LEU A 40 0.67 -6.60 18.59
C LEU A 40 1.58 -7.66 19.23
N PRO A 41 1.27 -8.15 20.45
CA PRO A 41 2.02 -9.25 21.06
C PRO A 41 2.07 -10.47 20.13
N GLY A 42 3.26 -11.03 19.92
CA GLY A 42 3.44 -12.23 19.07
C GLY A 42 3.35 -11.98 17.56
N ARG A 43 3.20 -10.72 17.13
CA ARG A 43 3.22 -10.33 15.70
C ARG A 43 4.50 -9.54 15.38
N PRO A 44 4.96 -9.55 14.11
CA PRO A 44 5.93 -8.58 13.66
C PRO A 44 5.36 -7.15 13.75
N PRO A 45 6.21 -6.11 13.74
CA PRO A 45 5.75 -4.73 13.66
C PRO A 45 4.81 -4.51 12.48
N LEU A 46 3.72 -3.80 12.72
CA LEU A 46 2.65 -3.57 11.76
C LEU A 46 2.63 -2.12 11.29
N PHE A 47 2.23 -1.94 10.05
CA PHE A 47 1.86 -0.67 9.48
C PHE A 47 0.38 -0.74 9.10
N VAL A 48 -0.41 0.20 9.61
CA VAL A 48 -1.85 0.26 9.37
C VAL A 48 -2.14 1.47 8.50
N LYS A 49 -2.93 1.29 7.44
CA LYS A 49 -3.42 2.36 6.57
C LYS A 49 -4.92 2.52 6.74
N HIS A 50 -5.37 3.77 6.84
CA HIS A 50 -6.76 4.17 6.76
C HIS A 50 -7.01 4.86 5.41
N SER A 51 -7.84 4.27 4.55
CA SER A 51 -8.22 4.88 3.28
C SER A 51 -9.42 4.21 2.64
N ASP A 52 -10.11 4.95 1.79
CA ASP A 52 -11.09 4.40 0.85
C ASP A 52 -10.49 3.26 -0.01
N ASP A 53 -11.35 2.36 -0.47
CA ASP A 53 -11.03 1.22 -1.35
C ASP A 53 -10.00 0.24 -0.76
N ILE A 54 -10.02 0.07 0.56
CA ILE A 54 -9.02 -0.70 1.31
C ILE A 54 -8.93 -2.17 0.87
N VAL A 55 -10.07 -2.76 0.50
CA VAL A 55 -10.17 -4.13 -0.01
C VAL A 55 -9.41 -4.28 -1.33
N ALA A 56 -9.60 -3.35 -2.27
CA ALA A 56 -8.92 -3.40 -3.57
C ALA A 56 -7.40 -3.24 -3.42
N LYS A 57 -6.96 -2.33 -2.54
CA LYS A 57 -5.54 -2.13 -2.21
C LYS A 57 -4.94 -3.38 -1.57
N ALA A 58 -5.65 -3.98 -0.62
CA ALA A 58 -5.23 -5.19 0.06
C ALA A 58 -5.12 -6.38 -0.90
N SER A 59 -6.10 -6.60 -1.79
CA SER A 59 -6.02 -7.64 -2.82
C SER A 59 -4.86 -7.40 -3.79
N THR A 60 -4.67 -6.16 -4.23
CA THR A 60 -3.55 -5.76 -5.12
C THR A 60 -2.20 -6.07 -4.49
N GLN A 61 -1.99 -5.63 -3.24
CA GLN A 61 -0.72 -5.84 -2.56
C GLN A 61 -0.50 -7.32 -2.22
N HIS A 62 -1.55 -8.04 -1.84
CA HIS A 62 -1.47 -9.47 -1.59
C HIS A 62 -1.11 -10.25 -2.85
N PHE A 63 -1.67 -9.88 -4.02
CA PHE A 63 -1.29 -10.46 -5.29
C PHE A 63 0.22 -10.32 -5.57
N PHE A 64 0.75 -9.09 -5.48
CA PHE A 64 2.18 -8.86 -5.74
C PHE A 64 3.07 -9.50 -4.69
N TYR A 65 2.62 -9.57 -3.44
CA TYR A 65 3.31 -10.34 -2.40
C TYR A 65 3.42 -11.82 -2.77
N LEU A 66 2.33 -12.43 -3.25
CA LEU A 66 2.36 -13.84 -3.68
C LEU A 66 3.25 -14.06 -4.90
N LEU A 67 3.26 -13.14 -5.86
CA LEU A 67 4.17 -13.20 -7.01
C LEU A 67 5.64 -13.04 -6.61
N ALA A 68 5.92 -12.14 -5.66
CA ALA A 68 7.27 -11.94 -5.14
C ALA A 68 7.73 -13.11 -4.26
N SER A 69 6.79 -13.80 -3.58
CA SER A 69 7.10 -14.92 -2.69
C SER A 69 7.59 -16.14 -3.48
N GLY A 70 8.90 -16.26 -3.62
CA GLY A 70 9.57 -17.32 -4.39
C GLY A 70 10.48 -16.81 -5.52
N ASN A 71 10.53 -15.50 -5.74
CA ASN A 71 11.46 -14.88 -6.68
C ASN A 71 12.49 -14.04 -5.90
N GLU A 72 13.73 -14.52 -5.81
CA GLU A 72 14.81 -13.83 -5.09
C GLU A 72 15.18 -12.47 -5.73
N SER A 73 14.87 -12.28 -7.00
CA SER A 73 15.08 -11.02 -7.72
C SER A 73 13.88 -10.07 -7.63
N ALA A 74 12.78 -10.47 -6.98
CA ALA A 74 11.62 -9.60 -6.78
C ALA A 74 11.89 -8.54 -5.70
N PRO A 75 11.33 -7.33 -5.84
CA PRO A 75 11.31 -6.37 -4.74
C PRO A 75 10.52 -6.93 -3.55
N ARG A 76 10.95 -6.59 -2.33
CA ARG A 76 10.22 -6.97 -1.12
C ARG A 76 8.88 -6.24 -1.07
N ILE A 77 7.80 -6.99 -1.12
CA ILE A 77 6.44 -6.48 -0.95
C ILE A 77 5.99 -6.78 0.49
N PRO A 78 5.43 -5.80 1.25
CA PRO A 78 4.96 -6.07 2.60
C PRO A 78 3.78 -7.04 2.59
N LYS A 79 3.81 -8.04 3.48
CA LYS A 79 2.69 -8.96 3.65
C LYS A 79 1.45 -8.22 4.16
N VAL A 80 0.29 -8.47 3.56
CA VAL A 80 -1.01 -8.02 4.09
C VAL A 80 -1.53 -9.06 5.07
N PHE A 81 -1.90 -8.63 6.28
CA PHE A 81 -2.50 -9.51 7.30
C PHE A 81 -4.03 -9.46 7.27
N SER A 82 -4.59 -8.27 7.11
CA SER A 82 -6.04 -8.09 6.98
C SER A 82 -6.41 -6.76 6.34
N ALA A 83 -7.60 -6.68 5.76
CA ALA A 83 -8.27 -5.42 5.52
C ALA A 83 -9.75 -5.53 5.88
N PHE A 84 -10.26 -4.56 6.63
CA PHE A 84 -11.59 -4.61 7.23
C PHE A 84 -12.16 -3.21 7.44
N SER A 85 -13.49 -3.13 7.51
CA SER A 85 -14.22 -1.93 7.92
C SER A 85 -14.67 -2.10 9.37
N SER A 86 -14.40 -1.11 10.20
CA SER A 86 -14.86 -1.06 11.59
C SER A 86 -16.32 -0.61 11.70
N GLU A 87 -16.98 -0.90 12.83
CA GLU A 87 -18.35 -0.44 13.09
C GLU A 87 -18.47 1.09 13.10
N GLU A 88 -17.37 1.77 13.38
CA GLU A 88 -17.26 3.22 13.40
C GLU A 88 -16.96 3.85 12.03
N GLY A 89 -16.92 3.02 10.98
CA GLY A 89 -16.77 3.47 9.60
C GLY A 89 -15.32 3.67 9.13
N TYR A 90 -14.32 3.23 9.90
CA TYR A 90 -12.93 3.24 9.46
C TYR A 90 -12.61 2.05 8.56
N ASP A 91 -12.04 2.33 7.39
CA ASP A 91 -11.55 1.33 6.45
C ASP A 91 -10.04 1.12 6.60
N LEU A 92 -9.64 -0.01 7.16
CA LEU A 92 -8.27 -0.26 7.61
C LEU A 92 -7.61 -1.42 6.86
N MET A 93 -6.36 -1.23 6.42
CA MET A 93 -5.47 -2.26 5.90
C MET A 93 -4.32 -2.42 6.86
N VAL A 94 -4.08 -3.65 7.30
CA VAL A 94 -3.01 -4.00 8.22
C VAL A 94 -1.99 -4.85 7.48
N MET A 95 -0.74 -4.38 7.47
CA MET A 95 0.35 -5.03 6.77
C MET A 95 1.63 -5.01 7.58
N GLU A 96 2.59 -5.81 7.14
CA GLU A 96 3.96 -5.81 7.66
C GLU A 96 4.59 -4.42 7.54
N LYS A 97 5.23 -3.95 8.62
CA LYS A 97 6.10 -2.80 8.56
C LYS A 97 7.45 -3.20 7.98
N ILE A 98 7.80 -2.66 6.81
CA ILE A 98 9.15 -2.77 6.28
C ILE A 98 10.01 -1.68 6.93
N ALA A 99 10.90 -2.08 7.83
CA ALA A 99 11.97 -1.22 8.35
C ALA A 99 13.13 -1.18 7.34
N ALA A 100 12.90 -0.56 6.18
CA ALA A 100 13.94 -0.28 5.20
C ALA A 100 14.22 1.23 5.21
N PRO A 101 15.50 1.65 5.14
CA PRO A 101 15.83 3.05 4.91
C PRO A 101 15.24 3.51 3.58
N THR A 102 14.95 4.80 3.46
CA THR A 102 14.69 5.39 2.14
C THR A 102 15.95 5.26 1.27
N LEU A 103 15.82 5.31 -0.06
CA LEU A 103 16.99 5.21 -0.94
C LEU A 103 18.07 6.26 -0.59
N SER A 104 17.67 7.45 -0.13
CA SER A 104 18.56 8.51 0.37
C SER A 104 19.25 8.18 1.70
N ASP A 105 18.65 7.33 2.54
CA ASP A 105 19.20 6.94 3.85
C ASP A 105 20.00 5.62 3.79
N CYS A 106 19.98 4.92 2.65
CA CYS A 106 20.65 3.64 2.47
C CYS A 106 22.18 3.74 2.38
N GLY A 107 22.75 4.95 2.33
CA GLY A 107 24.20 5.16 2.16
C GLY A 107 24.74 4.67 0.81
N ILE A 108 23.85 4.50 -0.17
CA ILE A 108 24.18 4.14 -1.56
C ILE A 108 24.28 5.39 -2.41
N SER A 109 25.00 5.29 -3.54
CA SER A 109 25.05 6.37 -4.52
C SER A 109 23.73 6.55 -5.26
N ASP A 110 23.51 7.73 -5.84
CA ASP A 110 22.34 8.02 -6.67
C ASP A 110 22.23 7.04 -7.86
N ASP A 111 23.34 6.69 -8.49
CA ASP A 111 23.37 5.72 -9.60
C ASP A 111 22.87 4.35 -9.15
N GLN A 112 23.30 3.89 -7.97
CA GLN A 112 22.81 2.63 -7.40
C GLN A 112 21.31 2.71 -7.03
N ALA A 113 20.86 3.85 -6.51
CA ALA A 113 19.45 4.08 -6.22
C ALA A 113 18.59 4.01 -7.50
N VAL A 114 19.07 4.61 -8.60
CA VAL A 114 18.44 4.53 -9.92
C VAL A 114 18.42 3.10 -10.43
N GLU A 115 19.52 2.34 -10.31
CA GLU A 115 19.58 0.93 -10.70
C GLU A 115 18.58 0.07 -9.92
N HIS A 116 18.48 0.25 -8.60
CA HIS A 116 17.50 -0.45 -7.77
C HIS A 116 16.06 -0.11 -8.14
N ALA A 117 15.76 1.17 -8.38
CA ALA A 117 14.45 1.60 -8.84
C ALA A 117 14.11 1.00 -10.23
N ALA A 118 15.06 1.05 -11.17
CA ALA A 118 14.90 0.48 -12.50
C ALA A 118 14.68 -1.04 -12.46
N SER A 119 15.40 -1.76 -11.61
CA SER A 119 15.21 -3.20 -11.39
C SER A 119 13.82 -3.52 -10.84
N ALA A 120 13.35 -2.76 -9.84
CA ALA A 120 12.00 -2.95 -9.29
C ALA A 120 10.90 -2.66 -10.33
N VAL A 121 11.07 -1.61 -11.14
CA VAL A 121 10.16 -1.28 -12.25
C VAL A 121 10.19 -2.37 -13.34
N GLY A 122 11.38 -2.84 -13.71
CA GLY A 122 11.54 -3.95 -14.66
C GLY A 122 10.79 -5.20 -14.19
N TRP A 123 10.97 -5.57 -12.93
CA TRP A 123 10.22 -6.69 -12.34
C TRP A 123 8.71 -6.49 -12.41
N LEU A 124 8.19 -5.29 -12.10
CA LEU A 124 6.76 -4.98 -12.20
C LEU A 124 6.25 -5.12 -13.64
N LEU A 125 7.01 -4.66 -14.62
CA LEU A 125 6.67 -4.78 -16.05
C LEU A 125 6.62 -6.26 -16.48
N ASP A 126 7.53 -7.09 -15.98
CA ASP A 126 7.53 -8.53 -16.26
C ASP A 126 6.29 -9.25 -15.69
N GLN A 127 5.61 -8.66 -14.70
CA GLN A 127 4.38 -9.23 -14.14
C GLN A 127 3.13 -8.93 -14.97
N LEU A 128 3.19 -7.99 -15.93
CA LEU A 128 2.01 -7.56 -16.72
C LEU A 128 1.18 -8.71 -17.31
N PRO A 129 1.75 -9.82 -17.82
CA PRO A 129 0.95 -10.93 -18.35
C PRO A 129 0.11 -11.68 -17.28
N TRP A 130 0.47 -11.53 -16.00
CA TRP A 130 -0.15 -12.24 -14.88
C TRP A 130 -1.17 -11.38 -14.12
N VAL A 131 -1.13 -10.07 -14.34
CA VAL A 131 -2.02 -9.07 -13.74
C VAL A 131 -3.43 -9.29 -14.31
N PRO A 132 -4.44 -9.66 -13.50
CA PRO A 132 -5.78 -9.85 -14.04
C PRO A 132 -6.43 -8.51 -14.42
N ASP A 133 -7.06 -8.45 -15.61
CA ASP A 133 -7.75 -7.26 -16.15
C ASP A 133 -8.76 -6.64 -15.18
N ALA A 134 -9.31 -7.45 -14.26
CA ALA A 134 -10.38 -7.07 -13.33
C ALA A 134 -9.91 -6.80 -11.89
N SER A 135 -8.61 -6.95 -11.55
CA SER A 135 -8.19 -7.11 -10.15
C SER A 135 -7.38 -5.97 -9.54
N PHE A 136 -7.00 -4.96 -10.31
CA PHE A 136 -6.30 -3.79 -9.78
C PHE A 136 -7.25 -2.62 -9.69
N GLY A 137 -7.37 -2.08 -8.49
CA GLY A 137 -8.30 -1.00 -8.18
C GLY A 137 -8.15 0.19 -9.14
N ARG A 138 -9.23 0.96 -9.29
CA ARG A 138 -9.21 2.22 -10.03
C ARG A 138 -8.03 3.08 -9.54
N ILE A 139 -7.20 3.61 -10.45
CA ILE A 139 -6.08 4.51 -10.11
C ILE A 139 -6.60 5.71 -9.28
N SER A 140 -7.82 6.18 -9.58
CA SER A 140 -8.61 7.06 -8.71
C SER A 140 -10.09 6.78 -8.89
N SER A 141 -10.90 6.85 -7.82
CA SER A 141 -12.35 7.05 -7.99
C SER A 141 -12.55 8.47 -8.52
N GLU A 142 -13.54 8.68 -9.40
CA GLU A 142 -13.83 9.96 -10.10
C GLU A 142 -13.99 11.19 -9.18
N ARG A 143 -14.00 11.01 -7.85
CA ARG A 143 -14.13 12.06 -6.84
C ARG A 143 -12.99 12.13 -5.83
N ALA A 144 -12.11 11.13 -5.72
CA ALA A 144 -11.07 11.10 -4.71
C ALA A 144 -9.68 11.31 -5.32
N PRO A 145 -8.94 12.36 -4.92
CA PRO A 145 -7.54 12.52 -5.27
C PRO A 145 -6.76 11.29 -4.79
N VAL A 146 -5.85 10.77 -5.62
CA VAL A 146 -4.91 9.73 -5.19
C VAL A 146 -3.96 10.34 -4.17
N TRP A 147 -3.86 9.77 -2.98
CA TRP A 147 -2.91 10.25 -1.98
C TRP A 147 -1.65 9.40 -2.01
N HIS A 148 -0.52 10.02 -2.36
CA HIS A 148 0.78 9.36 -2.49
C HIS A 148 1.90 10.37 -2.26
N GLN A 149 2.98 9.95 -1.60
CA GLN A 149 4.19 10.77 -1.35
C GLN A 149 4.87 11.26 -2.64
N PHE A 150 4.58 10.62 -3.76
CA PHE A 150 5.00 11.06 -5.10
C PHE A 150 4.46 12.46 -5.46
N PHE A 151 3.24 12.80 -5.02
CA PHE A 151 2.63 14.07 -5.37
C PHE A 151 2.97 15.16 -4.35
N LYS A 152 3.08 16.40 -4.83
CA LYS A 152 3.17 17.58 -3.97
C LYS A 152 1.98 17.57 -2.99
N GLU A 153 2.25 17.87 -1.73
CA GLU A 153 1.25 17.83 -0.63
C GLU A 153 0.62 16.45 -0.40
N HIS A 154 1.28 15.38 -0.86
CA HIS A 154 0.83 13.99 -0.78
C HIS A 154 -0.47 13.70 -1.54
N ARG A 155 -0.89 14.60 -2.44
CA ARG A 155 -2.19 14.56 -3.10
C ARG A 155 -2.03 14.74 -4.61
N ALA A 156 -2.56 13.80 -5.38
CA ALA A 156 -2.64 13.93 -6.82
C ALA A 156 -3.41 15.21 -7.18
N PRO A 157 -2.89 16.02 -8.11
CA PRO A 157 -3.52 17.30 -8.47
C PRO A 157 -4.87 17.10 -9.15
N ARG A 158 -5.10 15.91 -9.73
CA ARG A 158 -6.35 15.52 -10.38
C ARG A 158 -6.56 14.01 -10.24
N ALA A 159 -7.78 13.57 -10.49
CA ALA A 159 -8.07 12.17 -10.76
C ALA A 159 -7.40 11.76 -12.10
N PHE A 160 -6.89 10.53 -12.15
CA PHE A 160 -6.35 9.93 -13.37
C PHE A 160 -7.27 8.80 -13.78
N ALA A 161 -7.91 8.94 -14.95
CA ALA A 161 -8.90 7.98 -15.40
C ALA A 161 -8.28 6.65 -15.87
N ASN A 162 -7.02 6.68 -16.29
CA ASN A 162 -6.28 5.54 -16.82
C ASN A 162 -4.75 5.74 -16.64
N PRO A 163 -3.93 4.70 -16.87
CA PRO A 163 -2.48 4.79 -16.76
C PRO A 163 -1.84 5.81 -17.72
N ASP A 164 -2.40 6.02 -18.91
CA ASP A 164 -1.85 6.93 -19.92
C ASP A 164 -1.88 8.39 -19.45
N GLU A 165 -2.97 8.81 -18.79
CA GLU A 165 -3.08 10.15 -18.21
C GLU A 165 -2.09 10.40 -17.07
N LEU A 166 -1.79 9.36 -16.28
CA LEU A 166 -0.76 9.44 -15.25
C LEU A 166 0.63 9.53 -15.89
N ALA A 167 0.91 8.71 -16.90
CA ALA A 167 2.17 8.77 -17.64
C ALA A 167 2.37 10.16 -18.26
N GLU A 168 1.36 10.72 -18.92
CA GLU A 168 1.41 12.07 -19.48
C GLU A 168 1.73 13.13 -18.40
N TYR A 169 1.15 13.01 -17.21
CA TYR A 169 1.46 13.90 -16.09
C TYR A 169 2.92 13.77 -15.61
N VAL A 170 3.46 12.55 -15.52
CA VAL A 170 4.84 12.32 -15.06
C VAL A 170 5.86 12.82 -16.09
N PHE A 171 5.61 12.60 -17.39
CA PHE A 171 6.57 12.89 -18.46
C PHE A 171 6.49 14.30 -19.05
N ARG A 172 5.50 15.13 -18.64
CA ARG A 172 5.34 16.51 -19.10
C ARG A 172 5.69 17.59 -18.07
N VAL A 173 6.23 17.20 -16.91
CA VAL A 173 6.79 18.14 -15.91
C VAL A 173 8.28 18.36 -16.17
#